data_AF-A0A158RWY2-F1
#
_entry.id   AF-A0A158RWY2-F1
#
_cell.length_a   1.000
_cell.length_b   1.000
_cell.length_c   1.000
_cell.angle_alpha   90.00
_cell.angle_beta   90.00
_cell.angle_gamma   90.00
#
_symmetry.space_group_name_H-M   'P 1'
#
loop_
_entity.id
_entity.type
_entity.pdbx_description
1 polymer ?
#
loop_
_entity_poly.entity_id
_entity_poly.type
_entity_poly.pdbx_seq_one_letter_code
_entity_poly.pdbx_strand_id
1 'polypeptide(L)' 'MRLAIIASALLLTACAPRLSFSNEAGGVINRTGSIGSDRAYKLATDHCAKYGKIARFTDRDVLTNSMRFECVAS' A
#
# COMPACT_ATOMS: atom_id res chain seq x y z
N MET A 1 25.72 -14.21 -30.27
CA MET A 1 26.01 -14.60 -28.86
C MET A 1 26.30 -13.30 -28.11
N ARG A 2 25.41 -12.89 -27.17
CA ARG A 2 25.66 -12.87 -25.71
C ARG A 2 26.73 -11.82 -25.33
N LEU A 3 26.56 -10.83 -24.46
CA LEU A 3 25.60 -10.51 -23.40
C LEU A 3 25.76 -9.00 -23.13
N ALA A 4 24.68 -8.22 -23.13
CA ALA A 4 24.69 -6.87 -22.59
C ALA A 4 24.50 -6.95 -21.07
N ILE A 5 25.56 -6.62 -20.31
CA ILE A 5 25.53 -6.50 -18.86
C ILE A 5 24.95 -5.11 -18.56
N ILE A 6 23.68 -5.06 -18.15
CA ILE A 6 23.08 -3.85 -17.57
C ILE A 6 22.75 -4.18 -16.12
N ALA A 7 23.77 -4.08 -15.27
CA ALA A 7 23.65 -4.18 -13.82
C ALA A 7 23.84 -2.76 -13.25
N SER A 8 22.78 -1.95 -13.24
CA SER A 8 22.73 -0.68 -12.47
C SER A 8 21.31 -0.11 -12.50
N ALA A 9 20.38 -0.70 -11.74
CA ALA A 9 19.03 -0.12 -11.58
C ALA A 9 18.35 -0.52 -10.25
N LEU A 10 19.09 -0.71 -9.16
CA LEU A 10 18.49 -0.90 -7.83
C LEU A 10 19.01 0.19 -6.89
N LEU A 11 18.33 1.34 -6.82
CA LEU A 11 18.43 2.31 -5.69
C LEU A 11 17.37 3.43 -5.79
N LEU A 12 16.11 3.09 -6.08
CA LEU A 12 14.98 4.05 -6.10
C LEU A 12 13.88 3.71 -5.08
N THR A 13 14.23 3.13 -3.94
CA THR A 13 13.26 2.70 -2.90
C THR A 13 13.29 3.61 -1.67
N ALA A 14 13.08 4.91 -1.82
CA ALA A 14 13.05 5.81 -0.65
C ALA A 14 12.09 7.00 -0.80
N CYS A 15 10.84 6.77 -1.24
CA CYS A 15 9.74 7.72 -1.01
C CYS A 15 8.35 7.10 -1.20
N ALA A 16 8.17 5.83 -0.81
CA ALA A 16 6.87 5.17 -0.89
C ALA A 16 5.99 5.49 0.34
N PRO A 17 4.66 5.61 0.17
CA PRO A 17 3.73 5.76 1.28
C PRO A 17 3.95 4.65 2.31
N ARG A 18 4.06 5.01 3.58
CA ARG A 18 4.35 4.05 4.66
C ARG A 18 3.05 3.59 5.29
N LEU A 19 2.80 2.29 5.25
CA LEU A 19 1.75 1.65 6.03
C LEU A 19 2.16 1.76 7.51
N SER A 20 1.32 2.39 8.35
CA SER A 20 1.68 2.65 9.75
C SER A 20 1.40 1.43 10.64
N PHE A 21 0.34 0.68 10.34
CA PHE A 21 0.01 -0.59 10.94
C PHE A 21 -0.59 -1.47 9.85
N SER A 22 0.10 -2.50 9.38
CA SER A 22 -0.42 -3.40 8.34
C SER A 22 0.09 -4.82 8.51
N ASN A 23 -0.81 -5.79 8.50
CA ASN A 23 -0.56 -7.23 8.56
C ASN A 23 -1.35 -7.95 7.44
N GLU A 24 -1.34 -9.29 7.44
CA GLU A 24 -2.03 -10.11 6.43
C GLU A 24 -3.57 -10.03 6.51
N ALA A 25 -4.11 -9.46 7.59
CA ALA A 25 -5.54 -9.29 7.82
C ALA A 25 -6.01 -7.86 7.49
N GLY A 26 -5.11 -6.89 7.32
CA GLY A 26 -5.47 -5.51 7.05
C GLY A 26 -4.51 -4.51 7.66
N GLY A 27 -4.95 -3.25 7.75
CA GLY A 27 -4.15 -2.20 8.32
C GLY A 27 -4.82 -0.83 8.40
N VAL A 28 -4.05 0.13 8.87
CA VAL A 28 -4.41 1.55 8.94
C VAL A 28 -3.43 2.34 8.09
N ILE A 29 -3.99 3.12 7.17
CA ILE A 29 -3.29 4.10 6.34
C ILE A 29 -3.51 5.46 6.98
N ASN A 30 -2.46 6.01 7.57
CA ASN A 30 -2.46 7.40 7.98
C ASN A 30 -2.26 8.28 6.74
N ARG A 31 -3.26 9.07 6.36
CA ARG A 31 -3.11 10.06 5.29
C ARG A 31 -2.46 11.31 5.88
N THR A 32 -1.15 11.26 6.06
CA THR A 32 -0.39 12.48 6.35
C THR A 32 -0.34 13.31 5.07
N GLY A 33 -1.13 14.38 5.01
CA GLY A 33 -1.27 15.27 3.83
C GLY A 33 -2.38 14.87 2.84
N SER A 34 -2.42 15.55 1.69
CA SER A 34 -3.40 15.32 0.60
C SER A 34 -3.14 14.03 -0.17
N ILE A 35 -2.93 12.91 0.52
CA ILE A 35 -2.94 11.58 -0.11
C ILE A 35 -4.37 11.35 -0.55
N GLY A 36 -4.63 11.64 -1.83
CA GLY A 36 -5.91 11.41 -2.48
C GLY A 36 -6.34 9.97 -2.26
N SER A 37 -7.66 9.77 -2.08
CA SER A 37 -8.25 8.48 -1.76
C SER A 37 -7.71 7.37 -2.66
N ASP A 38 -7.50 7.66 -3.95
CA ASP A 38 -6.96 6.71 -4.94
C ASP A 38 -5.60 6.11 -4.58
N ARG A 39 -4.69 6.89 -4.00
CA ARG A 39 -3.38 6.36 -3.57
C ARG A 39 -3.52 5.46 -2.35
N ALA A 40 -4.44 5.77 -1.43
CA ALA A 40 -4.72 4.91 -0.29
C ALA A 40 -5.39 3.61 -0.73
N TYR A 41 -6.35 3.67 -1.67
CA TYR A 41 -6.95 2.51 -2.32
C TYR A 41 -5.89 1.62 -2.97
N LYS A 42 -5.02 2.20 -3.80
CA LYS A 42 -3.95 1.44 -4.45
C LYS A 42 -2.99 0.81 -3.44
N LEU A 43 -2.61 1.53 -2.38
CA LEU A 43 -1.70 1.01 -1.36
C LEU A 43 -2.30 -0.19 -0.60
N ALA A 44 -3.58 -0.11 -0.22
CA ALA A 44 -4.28 -1.22 0.44
C ALA A 44 -4.42 -2.42 -0.50
N THR A 45 -4.83 -2.19 -1.75
CA THR A 45 -4.99 -3.26 -2.75
C THR A 45 -3.66 -3.94 -3.05
N ASP A 46 -2.59 -3.17 -3.29
CA ASP A 46 -1.25 -3.72 -3.53
C ASP A 46 -0.75 -4.51 -2.31
N HIS A 47 -1.12 -4.10 -1.08
CA HIS A 47 -0.77 -4.82 0.14
C HIS A 47 -1.53 -6.14 0.27
N CYS A 48 -2.86 -6.14 0.13
CA CYS A 48 -3.65 -7.36 0.24
C CYS A 48 -3.40 -8.34 -0.92
N ALA A 49 -3.07 -7.83 -2.12
CA ALA A 49 -2.72 -8.66 -3.27
C ALA A 49 -1.47 -9.51 -3.04
N LYS A 50 -0.52 -9.07 -2.20
CA LYS A 50 0.65 -9.90 -1.80
C LYS A 50 0.25 -11.20 -1.12
N TYR A 51 -0.94 -11.24 -0.53
CA TYR A 51 -1.49 -12.38 0.19
C TYR A 51 -2.62 -13.08 -0.58
N GLY A 52 -2.87 -12.72 -1.85
CA GLY A 52 -3.98 -13.26 -2.65
C GLY A 52 -5.37 -12.82 -2.16
N LYS A 53 -5.45 -11.69 -1.45
CA LYS A 53 -6.68 -11.16 -0.85
C LYS A 53 -7.09 -9.84 -1.49
N ILE A 54 -8.35 -9.46 -1.32
CA ILE A 54 -8.89 -8.16 -1.75
C ILE A 54 -8.90 -7.19 -0.58
N ALA A 55 -8.57 -5.92 -0.83
CA ALA A 55 -8.67 -4.87 0.17
C ALA A 55 -10.11 -4.35 0.29
N ARG A 56 -10.66 -4.38 1.51
CA ARG A 56 -11.96 -3.81 1.87
C ARG A 56 -11.75 -2.66 2.85
N PHE A 57 -12.19 -1.47 2.49
CA PHE A 57 -12.14 -0.31 3.38
C PHE A 57 -13.30 -0.39 4.37
N THR A 58 -12.98 -0.40 5.66
CA THR A 58 -13.97 -0.57 6.73
C THR A 58 -14.25 0.71 7.49
N ASP A 59 -13.28 1.62 7.55
CA ASP A 59 -13.45 2.89 8.23
C ASP A 59 -12.64 4.01 7.58
N ARG A 60 -13.19 5.23 7.62
CA ARG A 60 -12.52 6.46 7.19
C ARG A 60 -12.73 7.50 8.27
N ASP A 61 -11.70 7.70 9.08
CA ASP A 61 -11.66 8.75 10.07
C ASP A 61 -11.15 10.05 9.43
N VAL A 62 -12.05 11.03 9.31
CA VAL A 62 -11.74 12.35 8.75
C VAL A 62 -11.06 13.27 9.76
N LEU A 63 -11.21 13.02 11.06
CA LEU A 63 -10.62 13.83 12.13
C LEU A 63 -9.14 13.50 12.30
N THR A 64 -8.79 12.21 12.30
CA THR A 64 -7.40 11.74 12.35
C THR A 64 -6.78 11.55 10.97
N ASN A 65 -7.56 11.80 9.92
CA ASN A 65 -7.18 11.62 8.53
C ASN A 65 -6.62 10.22 8.24
N SER A 66 -7.21 9.19 8.83
CA SER A 66 -6.77 7.81 8.69
C SER A 66 -7.84 6.99 7.97
N MET A 67 -7.40 5.96 7.24
CA MET A 67 -8.28 4.99 6.62
C MET A 67 -7.90 3.59 7.06
N ARG A 68 -8.88 2.83 7.54
CA ARG A 68 -8.71 1.44 7.92
C ARG A 68 -9.18 0.55 6.78
N PHE A 69 -8.37 -0.47 6.48
CA PHE A 69 -8.68 -1.47 5.48
C PHE A 69 -8.44 -2.88 6.06
N GLU A 70 -9.17 -3.84 5.50
CA GLU A 70 -9.09 -5.25 5.85
C GLU A 70 -8.80 -6.05 4.59
N CYS A 71 -7.94 -7.05 4.69
CA CYS A 71 -7.66 -7.98 3.61
C CYS A 71 -8.60 -9.18 3.75
N VAL A 72 -9.59 -9.25 2.85
CA VAL A 72 -10.60 -10.31 2.84
C VAL A 72 -10.31 -11.31 1.72
N ALA A 73 -10.75 -12.56 1.89
CA ALA A 73 -10.64 -13.57 0.84
C ALA A 73 -11.39 -13.09 -0.42
N SER A 74 -10.74 -13.29 -1.57
CA SER A 74 -11.25 -12.93 -2.90
C SER A 74 -12.47 -13.76 -3.29
#